data_AF-A0ABD0RJT9-F1
#
_entry.id   AF-A0ABD0RJT9-F1
#
_cell.length_a   1.000
_cell.length_b   1.000
_cell.length_c   1.000
_cell.angle_alpha   90.00
_cell.angle_beta   90.00
_cell.angle_gamma   90.00
#
_symmetry.space_group_name_H-M   'P 1'
#
loop_
_entity.id
_entity.type
_entity.pdbx_description
1 polymer ?
#
loop_
_entity_poly.entity_id
_entity_poly.type
_entity_poly.pdbx_seq_one_letter_code
_entity_poly.pdbx_strand_id
1 'polypeptide(L)'
;DKTEHMMGVSEMMVSTCVQGIIFCLFAAQPVLIIGFTGPLMVFEEAFFQFCKSHGFEYIVGRVWVGMWLIIIVVVIVAVEGSFLVRFISRFTQEIFSILISLIFIYETFAKLIRIFQAHPLILNYEHLNASLEDPFHPVRKVINITYHADGNVTKHDELIERAYPNTALLS
;
A
#
# COMPACT_ATOMS: atom_id res chain seq x y z
N ASP A 1 -8.22 3.18 -1.60
CA ASP A 1 -9.38 3.90 -1.03
C ASP A 1 -10.29 3.02 -0.19
N LYS A 2 -9.90 2.73 1.06
CA LYS A 2 -10.72 1.92 1.99
C LYS A 2 -11.12 2.64 3.29
N THR A 3 -10.71 3.89 3.47
CA THR A 3 -10.96 4.73 4.66
C THR A 3 -11.52 6.11 4.28
N GLU A 4 -12.22 6.24 3.14
CA GLU A 4 -12.89 7.48 2.71
C GLU A 4 -12.05 8.76 2.91
N HIS A 5 -10.76 8.75 2.51
CA HIS A 5 -9.81 9.87 2.67
C HIS A 5 -9.52 10.38 4.10
N MET A 6 -10.04 9.73 5.14
CA MET A 6 -9.84 10.15 6.55
C MET A 6 -8.47 9.71 7.11
N MET A 7 -7.86 8.69 6.51
CA MET A 7 -6.48 8.30 6.81
C MET A 7 -5.78 7.88 5.52
N GLY A 8 -4.92 8.76 5.01
CA GLY A 8 -4.13 8.53 3.81
C GLY A 8 -2.77 7.89 4.10
N VAL A 9 -2.11 7.49 3.02
CA VAL A 9 -0.74 6.95 3.06
C VAL A 9 0.25 8.02 3.55
N SER A 10 0.01 9.29 3.20
CA SER A 10 0.81 10.44 3.62
C SER A 10 0.88 10.62 5.13
N GLU A 11 -0.27 10.56 5.81
CA GLU A 11 -0.38 10.74 7.25
C GLU A 11 0.34 9.61 8.00
N MET A 12 0.23 8.38 7.48
CA MET A 12 0.94 7.24 8.03
C MET A 12 2.45 7.34 7.82
N MET A 13 2.90 7.81 6.65
CA MET A 13 4.32 8.03 6.38
C MET A 13 4.90 9.09 7.34
N VAL A 14 4.24 10.25 7.46
CA VAL A 14 4.69 11.32 8.37
C VAL A 14 4.71 10.83 9.82
N SER A 15 3.66 10.13 10.26
CA SER A 15 3.61 9.55 11.61
C SER A 15 4.76 8.57 11.86
N THR A 16 5.04 7.68 10.89
CA THR A 16 6.12 6.70 11.03
C THR A 16 7.49 7.37 11.06
N CYS A 17 7.71 8.41 10.24
CA CYS A 17 8.95 9.19 10.26
C CYS A 17 9.19 9.88 11.61
N VAL A 18 8.17 10.57 12.15
CA VAL A 18 8.28 11.26 13.44
C VAL A 18 8.52 10.25 14.57
N GLN A 19 7.78 9.13 14.59
CA GLN A 19 7.97 8.06 15.57
C GLN A 19 9.36 7.44 15.45
N GLY A 20 9.87 7.22 14.23
CA GLY A 20 11.22 6.70 14.00
C GLY A 20 12.31 7.62 14.55
N ILE A 21 12.19 8.94 14.34
CA ILE A 21 13.15 9.92 14.89
C ILE A 21 13.15 9.88 16.43
N ILE A 22 11.96 9.93 17.04
CA ILE A 22 11.81 9.89 18.51
C ILE A 22 12.37 8.57 19.05
N PHE A 23 12.06 7.45 18.40
CA PHE A 23 12.54 6.14 18.83
C PHE A 23 14.07 6.03 18.72
N CYS A 24 14.68 6.48 17.62
CA CYS A 24 16.14 6.44 17.48
C CYS A 24 16.88 7.26 18.55
N LEU A 25 16.30 8.36 19.05
CA LEU A 25 16.92 9.20 20.07
C LEU A 25 16.79 8.63 21.49
N PHE A 26 15.71 7.91 21.80
CA PHE A 26 15.37 7.49 23.16
C PHE A 26 15.32 5.96 23.37
N ALA A 27 15.46 5.14 22.32
CA ALA A 27 15.36 3.69 22.43
C ALA A 27 16.64 3.04 22.97
N ALA A 28 16.45 1.94 23.71
CA ALA A 28 17.54 1.07 24.14
C ALA A 28 18.19 0.28 22.98
N GLN A 29 17.47 0.10 21.86
CA GLN A 29 17.96 -0.61 20.68
C GLN A 29 17.57 0.15 19.39
N PRO A 30 18.42 1.06 18.90
CA PRO A 30 18.13 1.89 17.73
C PRO A 30 18.16 1.13 16.39
N VAL A 31 18.62 -0.13 16.37
CA VAL A 31 18.59 -1.00 15.18
C VAL A 31 17.16 -1.48 14.86
N LEU A 32 16.24 -1.40 15.83
CA LEU A 32 14.86 -1.79 15.62
C LEU A 32 14.12 -0.74 14.78
N ILE A 33 13.65 -1.14 13.60
CA ILE A 33 12.86 -0.30 12.71
C ILE A 33 11.38 -0.47 13.06
N ILE A 34 10.72 0.63 13.42
CA ILE A 34 9.28 0.67 13.65
C ILE A 34 8.60 1.02 12.34
N GLY A 35 7.56 0.27 11.99
CA GLY A 35 6.79 0.52 10.79
C GLY A 35 5.41 -0.11 10.85
N PHE A 36 4.56 0.35 9.95
CA PHE A 36 3.24 -0.22 9.77
C PHE A 36 3.34 -1.63 9.14
N THR A 37 2.58 -2.58 9.66
CA THR A 37 2.63 -3.99 9.21
C THR A 37 1.30 -4.42 8.60
N GLY A 38 1.35 -5.45 7.75
CA GLY A 38 0.15 -6.03 7.13
C GLY A 38 -0.96 -6.41 8.13
N PRO A 39 -0.67 -7.10 9.25
CA PRO A 39 -1.67 -7.41 10.25
C PRO A 39 -2.35 -6.18 10.85
N LEU A 40 -1.59 -5.11 11.09
CA LEU A 40 -2.14 -3.86 11.63
C LEU A 40 -3.03 -3.15 10.61
N MET A 41 -2.71 -3.25 9.32
CA MET A 41 -3.59 -2.78 8.23
C MET A 41 -4.94 -3.49 8.24
N VAL A 42 -4.93 -4.81 8.34
CA VAL A 42 -6.15 -5.62 8.35
C VAL A 42 -6.98 -5.33 9.60
N PHE A 43 -6.33 -5.14 10.75
CA PHE A 43 -7.00 -4.71 11.97
C PHE A 43 -7.69 -3.35 11.81
N GLU A 44 -7.00 -2.34 11.26
CA GLU A 44 -7.58 -1.01 11.03
C GLU A 44 -8.74 -1.06 10.04
N GLU A 45 -8.65 -1.86 8.97
CA GLU A 45 -9.76 -2.06 8.03
C GLU A 45 -10.97 -2.71 8.72
N ALA A 46 -10.76 -3.76 9.51
CA ALA A 46 -11.83 -4.42 10.26
C ALA A 46 -12.46 -3.49 11.30
N PHE A 47 -11.63 -2.71 12.01
CA PHE A 47 -12.10 -1.73 13.00
C PHE A 47 -12.92 -0.61 12.34
N PHE A 48 -12.50 -0.12 11.18
CA PHE A 48 -13.27 0.86 10.42
C PHE A 48 -14.64 0.32 10.01
N GLN A 49 -14.70 -0.92 9.48
CA GLN A 49 -15.98 -1.57 9.13
C GLN A 49 -16.87 -1.82 10.35
N PHE A 50 -16.28 -2.16 11.50
CA PHE A 50 -16.99 -2.31 12.76
C PHE A 50 -17.62 -0.98 13.23
N CYS A 51 -16.86 0.11 13.22
CA CYS A 51 -17.39 1.45 13.56
C CYS A 51 -18.51 1.87 12.61
N LYS A 52 -18.35 1.63 11.30
CA LYS A 52 -19.36 1.96 10.29
C LYS A 52 -20.66 1.17 10.47
N SER A 53 -20.59 -0.11 10.83
CA SER A 53 -21.79 -0.94 11.06
C SER A 53 -22.55 -0.58 12.33
N HIS A 54 -21.87 -0.05 13.35
CA HIS A 54 -22.48 0.36 14.62
C HIS A 54 -22.82 1.87 14.68
N GLY A 55 -22.50 2.63 13.64
CA GLY A 55 -22.72 4.08 13.61
C GLY A 55 -21.79 4.87 14.53
N PHE A 56 -20.65 4.30 14.92
CA PHE A 56 -19.65 4.98 15.73
C PHE A 56 -18.67 5.79 14.88
N GLU A 57 -18.25 6.94 15.40
CA GLU A 57 -17.24 7.76 14.75
C GLU A 57 -15.85 7.11 14.86
N TYR A 58 -15.27 6.75 13.71
CA TYR A 58 -13.99 6.03 13.64
C TYR A 58 -12.85 6.75 14.37
N ILE A 59 -12.75 8.08 14.22
CA ILE A 59 -11.65 8.85 14.82
C ILE A 59 -11.72 8.82 16.35
N VAL A 60 -12.91 8.96 16.93
CA VAL A 60 -13.14 8.90 18.37
C VAL A 60 -12.85 7.50 18.88
N GLY A 61 -13.34 6.46 18.18
CA GLY A 61 -13.07 5.07 18.52
C GLY A 61 -11.57 4.76 18.53
N ARG A 62 -10.83 5.31 17.56
CA ARG A 62 -9.38 5.12 17.47
C ARG A 62 -8.61 5.79 18.60
N VAL A 63 -8.99 7.00 18.99
CA VAL A 63 -8.38 7.69 20.15
C VAL A 63 -8.60 6.89 21.43
N TRP A 64 -9.81 6.31 21.62
CA TRP A 64 -10.09 5.43 22.75
C TRP A 64 -9.23 4.16 22.76
N VAL A 65 -9.08 3.50 21.62
CA VAL A 65 -8.17 2.33 21.50
C VAL A 65 -6.73 2.74 21.83
N GLY A 66 -6.27 3.89 21.32
CA GLY A 66 -4.95 4.44 21.63
C GLY A 66 -4.75 4.72 23.12
N MET A 67 -5.76 5.30 23.79
CA MET A 67 -5.71 5.56 25.23
C MET A 67 -5.58 4.27 26.04
N TRP A 68 -6.34 3.23 25.68
CA TRP A 68 -6.23 1.91 26.32
C TRP A 68 -4.88 1.24 26.06
N LEU A 69 -4.32 1.38 24.85
CA LEU A 69 -2.98 0.87 24.56
C LEU A 69 -1.92 1.50 25.46
N ILE A 70 -1.98 2.82 25.71
CA ILE A 70 -1.06 3.50 26.62
C ILE A 70 -1.20 2.94 28.04
N ILE A 71 -2.43 2.79 28.55
CA ILE A 71 -2.69 2.24 29.89
C ILE A 71 -2.12 0.83 30.01
N ILE A 72 -2.39 -0.04 29.05
CA ILE A 72 -1.91 -1.42 29.04
C ILE A 72 -0.38 -1.47 29.01
N VAL A 73 0.27 -0.65 28.17
CA VAL A 73 1.73 -0.59 28.09
C VAL A 73 2.34 -0.11 29.41
N VAL A 74 1.80 0.94 30.02
CA VAL A 74 2.29 1.45 31.32
C VAL A 74 2.15 0.40 32.41
N VAL A 75 1.01 -0.31 32.47
CA VAL A 75 0.80 -1.40 33.44
C VAL A 75 1.79 -2.54 33.22
N ILE A 76 1.99 -2.98 31.97
CA ILE A 76 2.94 -4.06 31.64
C ILE A 76 4.38 -3.67 32.00
N VAL A 77 4.77 -2.42 31.76
CA VAL A 77 6.08 -1.90 32.14
C VAL A 77 6.23 -1.87 33.67
N ALA A 78 5.20 -1.43 34.39
CA ALA A 78 5.22 -1.36 35.86
C ALA A 78 5.33 -2.73 36.53
N VAL A 79 4.79 -3.80 35.93
CA VAL A 79 4.89 -5.18 36.44
C VAL A 79 6.11 -5.95 35.92
N GLU A 80 7.09 -5.26 35.34
CA GLU A 80 8.28 -5.88 34.73
C GLU A 80 7.94 -6.97 33.70
N GLY A 81 7.00 -6.69 32.79
CA GLY A 81 6.55 -7.63 31.75
C GLY A 81 7.67 -8.18 30.85
N SER A 82 8.86 -7.57 30.85
CA SER A 82 10.08 -8.10 30.22
C SER A 82 10.47 -9.49 30.71
N PHE A 83 10.02 -9.92 31.90
CA PHE A 83 10.18 -11.30 32.34
C PHE A 83 9.49 -12.30 31.38
N LEU A 84 8.33 -11.92 30.82
CA LEU A 84 7.57 -12.78 29.92
C LEU A 84 8.34 -13.11 28.63
N VAL A 85 9.15 -12.15 28.16
CA VAL A 85 10.01 -12.30 26.97
C VAL A 85 11.07 -13.39 27.19
N ARG A 86 11.48 -13.66 28.44
CA ARG A 86 12.45 -14.74 28.74
C ARG A 86 11.89 -16.15 28.50
N PHE A 87 10.57 -16.31 28.48
CA PHE A 87 9.94 -17.59 28.15
C PHE A 87 9.89 -17.87 26.64
N ILE A 88 10.14 -16.86 25.80
CA ILE A 88 10.21 -17.03 24.35
C ILE A 88 11.52 -17.78 24.02
N SER A 89 11.39 -19.04 23.62
CA SER A 89 12.53 -19.89 23.29
C SER A 89 13.10 -19.53 21.91
N ARG A 90 14.39 -19.84 21.69
CA ARG A 90 15.03 -19.70 20.38
C ARG A 90 14.26 -20.41 19.27
N PHE A 91 13.69 -21.58 19.57
CA PHE A 91 12.85 -22.34 18.64
C PHE A 91 11.63 -21.53 18.17
N THR A 92 10.93 -20.86 19.08
CA THR A 92 9.78 -20.02 18.70
C THR A 92 10.18 -18.80 17.87
N GLN A 93 11.35 -18.21 18.14
CA GLN A 93 11.89 -17.08 17.37
C GLN A 93 12.26 -17.50 15.95
N GLU A 94 12.90 -18.65 15.78
CA GLU A 94 13.27 -19.21 14.47
C GLU A 94 12.03 -19.51 13.63
N ILE A 95 11.01 -20.16 14.20
CA ILE A 95 9.73 -20.41 13.51
C ILE A 95 9.06 -19.10 13.10
N PHE A 96 9.02 -18.11 14.01
CA PHE A 96 8.40 -16.83 13.72
C PHE A 96 9.13 -16.08 12.59
N SER A 97 10.47 -16.09 12.60
CA SER A 97 11.28 -15.48 11.54
C SER A 97 11.04 -16.13 10.17
N ILE A 98 10.97 -17.47 10.13
CA ILE A 98 10.67 -18.22 8.90
C ILE A 98 9.25 -17.89 8.40
N LEU A 99 8.27 -17.80 9.30
CA LEU A 99 6.89 -17.48 8.95
C LEU A 99 6.77 -16.10 8.31
N ILE A 100 7.36 -15.06 8.92
CA ILE A 100 7.34 -13.70 8.37
C ILE A 100 8.06 -13.65 7.02
N SER A 101 9.19 -14.35 6.89
CA SER A 101 9.93 -14.44 5.63
C SER A 101 9.10 -15.09 4.52
N LEU A 102 8.38 -16.18 4.84
CA LEU A 102 7.52 -16.87 3.89
C LEU A 102 6.32 -16.01 3.47
N ILE A 103 5.70 -15.28 4.41
CA ILE A 103 4.62 -14.32 4.11
C ILE A 103 5.13 -13.24 3.15
N PHE A 104 6.32 -12.69 3.39
CA PHE A 104 6.90 -11.66 2.52
C PHE A 104 7.17 -12.15 1.09
N ILE A 105 7.71 -13.36 0.95
CA ILE A 105 7.92 -14.00 -0.36
C ILE A 105 6.58 -14.21 -1.07
N TYR A 106 5.58 -14.77 -0.38
CA TYR A 106 4.25 -14.99 -0.93
C TYR A 106 3.60 -13.67 -1.41
N GLU A 107 3.64 -12.63 -0.59
CA GLU A 107 3.06 -11.33 -0.92
C GLU A 107 3.75 -10.70 -2.15
N THR A 108 5.06 -10.88 -2.29
CA THR A 108 5.82 -10.41 -3.46
C THR A 108 5.36 -11.10 -4.74
N PHE A 109 5.23 -12.42 -4.74
CA PHE A 109 4.71 -13.16 -5.90
C PHE A 109 3.25 -12.82 -6.20
N ALA A 110 2.40 -12.67 -5.18
CA ALA A 110 1.00 -12.27 -5.37
C ALA A 110 0.89 -10.88 -6.02
N LYS A 111 1.71 -9.93 -5.59
CA LYS A 111 1.80 -8.59 -6.22
C LYS A 111 2.30 -8.68 -7.66
N LEU A 112 3.33 -9.48 -7.92
CA LEU A 112 3.87 -9.69 -9.26
C LEU A 112 2.80 -10.25 -10.22
N ILE A 113 2.10 -11.30 -9.81
CA ILE A 113 1.01 -11.90 -10.61
C ILE A 113 -0.09 -10.88 -10.88
N ARG A 114 -0.46 -10.07 -9.87
CA ARG A 114 -1.47 -9.02 -10.03
C ARG A 114 -1.06 -7.98 -11.09
N ILE A 115 0.21 -7.62 -11.13
CA ILE A 115 0.77 -6.70 -12.14
C ILE A 115 0.72 -7.33 -13.53
N PHE A 116 1.05 -8.62 -13.66
CA PHE A 116 0.93 -9.36 -14.92
C PHE A 116 -0.51 -9.49 -15.41
N GLN A 117 -1.48 -9.61 -14.50
CA GLN A 117 -2.90 -9.60 -14.86
C GLN A 117 -3.39 -8.20 -15.28
N ALA A 118 -2.90 -7.15 -14.61
CA ALA A 118 -3.22 -5.76 -14.96
C ALA A 118 -2.60 -5.33 -16.31
N HIS A 119 -1.39 -5.80 -16.61
CA HIS A 119 -0.68 -5.55 -17.86
C HIS A 119 -0.36 -6.88 -18.55
N PRO A 120 -1.34 -7.46 -19.28
CA PRO A 120 -1.13 -8.73 -19.96
C PRO A 120 -0.02 -8.57 -21.01
N LEU A 121 0.82 -9.61 -21.14
CA LEU A 121 1.86 -9.64 -22.17
C LEU A 121 1.21 -9.76 -23.55
N ILE A 122 1.16 -8.65 -24.28
CA ILE A 122 0.70 -8.63 -25.67
C ILE A 122 1.90 -9.02 -26.54
N LEU A 123 1.77 -10.06 -27.36
CA LEU A 123 2.87 -10.57 -28.19
C LEU A 123 3.15 -9.66 -29.41
N ASN A 124 2.16 -8.84 -29.78
CA ASN A 124 2.21 -7.95 -30.93
C ASN A 124 2.14 -6.50 -30.44
N TYR A 125 3.27 -5.95 -30.00
CA TYR A 125 3.41 -4.51 -29.86
C TYR A 125 3.53 -3.93 -31.27
N GLU A 126 2.57 -3.09 -31.67
CA GLU A 126 2.61 -2.43 -32.97
C GLU A 126 3.94 -1.67 -33.08
N HIS A 127 4.80 -2.10 -34.01
CA HIS A 127 6.15 -1.57 -34.13
C HIS A 127 6.10 -0.06 -34.36
N LEU A 128 6.90 0.67 -33.58
CA LEU A 128 7.12 2.10 -33.73
C LEU A 128 7.48 2.37 -35.19
N ASN A 129 6.61 3.06 -35.93
CA ASN A 129 7.02 3.69 -37.18
C ASN A 129 8.16 4.64 -36.77
N ALA A 130 9.36 4.43 -37.30
CA ALA A 130 10.64 4.90 -36.74
C ALA A 130 10.89 6.42 -36.87
N SER A 131 9.86 7.25 -36.66
CA SER A 131 9.88 8.68 -36.95
C SER A 131 9.34 9.58 -35.83
N LEU A 132 9.25 9.12 -34.58
CA LEU A 132 8.86 10.00 -33.46
C LEU A 132 9.86 9.87 -32.31
N GLU A 133 10.53 10.99 -32.04
CA GLU A 133 11.57 11.18 -31.02
C GLU A 133 11.04 11.06 -29.58
N ASP A 134 9.75 10.81 -29.38
CA ASP A 134 9.11 10.68 -28.06
C ASP A 134 8.41 9.32 -27.87
N PRO A 135 8.95 8.43 -27.02
CA PRO A 135 8.40 7.09 -26.80
C PRO A 135 7.10 7.08 -25.99
N PHE A 136 6.68 8.20 -25.37
CA PHE A 136 5.52 8.29 -24.47
C PHE A 136 4.26 8.91 -25.11
N HIS A 137 4.18 8.97 -26.43
CA HIS A 137 3.03 9.57 -27.11
C HIS A 137 1.74 8.73 -26.91
N PRO A 138 0.62 9.34 -26.45
CA PRO A 138 -0.68 8.66 -26.32
C PRO A 138 -1.31 8.43 -27.69
N VAL A 139 -1.80 7.21 -27.97
CA VAL A 139 -2.46 6.91 -29.25
C VAL A 139 -3.79 7.64 -29.32
N ARG A 140 -3.97 8.45 -30.37
CA ARG A 140 -5.24 9.12 -30.64
C ARG A 140 -6.12 8.17 -31.45
N LYS A 141 -7.19 7.67 -30.85
CA LYS A 141 -8.22 6.90 -31.58
C LYS A 141 -9.41 7.81 -31.86
N VAL A 142 -9.74 8.02 -33.13
CA VAL A 142 -10.92 8.78 -33.54
C VAL A 142 -12.14 7.89 -33.34
N ILE A 143 -13.05 8.27 -32.44
CA ILE A 143 -14.20 7.45 -32.08
C ILE A 143 -15.42 7.81 -32.91
N ASN A 144 -15.69 9.10 -33.07
CA ASN A 144 -16.86 9.58 -33.81
C ASN A 144 -16.47 10.77 -34.70
N ILE A 145 -16.94 10.70 -35.94
CA ILE A 145 -16.85 11.80 -36.90
C ILE A 145 -18.28 12.23 -37.20
N THR A 146 -18.70 13.36 -36.63
CA THR A 146 -20.00 13.96 -36.90
C THR A 146 -19.86 14.97 -38.04
N TYR A 147 -20.59 14.73 -39.12
CA TYR A 147 -20.69 15.63 -40.27
C TYR A 147 -21.92 16.52 -40.08
N HIS A 148 -21.71 17.83 -39.97
CA HIS A 148 -22.79 18.81 -39.91
C HIS A 148 -23.24 19.20 -41.33
N ALA A 149 -24.53 19.52 -41.49
CA ALA A 149 -25.12 19.91 -42.78
C ALA A 149 -24.48 21.14 -43.42
N ASP A 150 -23.78 21.96 -42.61
CA ASP A 150 -23.01 23.13 -43.05
C ASP A 150 -21.61 22.79 -43.60
N GLY A 151 -21.29 21.50 -43.75
CA GLY A 151 -19.99 21.01 -44.22
C GLY A 151 -18.90 20.95 -43.15
N ASN A 152 -19.22 21.30 -41.90
CA ASN A 152 -18.27 21.25 -40.80
C ASN A 152 -18.15 19.84 -40.20
N VAL A 153 -16.95 19.44 -39.79
CA VAL A 153 -16.67 18.09 -39.28
C VAL A 153 -16.13 18.17 -37.86
N THR A 154 -16.87 17.64 -36.89
CA THR A 154 -16.41 17.50 -35.51
C THR A 154 -15.88 16.08 -35.30
N LYS A 155 -14.62 15.99 -34.87
CA LYS A 155 -13.96 14.72 -34.53
C LYS A 155 -13.85 14.61 -33.02
N HIS A 156 -14.39 13.54 -32.45
CA HIS A 156 -14.16 13.17 -31.06
C HIS A 156 -13.01 12.16 -31.00
N ASP A 157 -11.91 12.60 -30.39
CA ASP A 157 -10.69 11.84 -30.23
C ASP A 157 -10.54 11.40 -28.77
N GLU A 158 -10.29 10.10 -28.53
CA GLU A 158 -9.92 9.59 -27.21
C GLU A 158 -8.40 9.31 -27.18
N LEU A 159 -7.77 9.81 -26.11
CA LEU A 159 -6.34 9.61 -25.85
C LEU A 159 -6.20 8.31 -25.07
N ILE A 160 -5.64 7.29 -25.72
CA ILE A 160 -5.37 5.99 -25.10
C ILE A 160 -3.89 5.92 -24.75
N GLU A 161 -3.60 5.76 -23.46
CA GLU A 161 -2.25 5.46 -22.98
C GLU A 161 -1.83 4.06 -23.47
N ARG A 162 -0.63 3.95 -24.06
CA ARG A 162 -0.12 2.67 -24.57
C ARG A 162 0.27 1.76 -23.41
N ALA A 163 -0.10 0.48 -23.50
CA ALA A 163 0.49 -0.56 -22.68
C ALA A 163 1.93 -0.81 -23.19
N TYR A 164 2.94 -0.47 -22.39
CA TYR A 164 4.33 -0.79 -22.68
C TYR A 164 4.69 -2.15 -22.07
N PRO A 165 5.65 -2.88 -22.67
CA PRO A 165 6.20 -4.06 -22.02
C PRO A 165 6.81 -3.65 -20.69
N ASN A 166 6.38 -4.31 -19.61
CA ASN A 166 6.97 -4.13 -18.28
C ASN A 166 8.44 -4.60 -18.32
N THR A 167 9.36 -3.67 -18.54
CA THR A 167 10.82 -3.89 -18.51
C THR A 167 11.36 -4.13 -17.10
N ALA A 168 10.50 -4.13 -16.07
CA ALA A 168 10.87 -4.38 -14.67
C ALA A 168 11.51 -5.77 -14.42
N LEU A 169 11.44 -6.69 -15.39
CA LEU A 169 12.06 -8.02 -15.31
C LEU A 169 13.46 -8.08 -15.97
N LEU A 170 13.93 -6.96 -16.55
CA LEU A 170 15.18 -6.88 -17.31
C LEU A 170 16.16 -5.80 -16.80
N SER A 171 15.88 -5.14 -15.66
CA SER A 171 16.85 -4.24 -14.99
C SER A 171 17.31 -4.79 -13.65
#